data_AF-B4DB41-F1
#
_entry.id   AF-B4DB41-F1
#
_cell.length_a   1.000
_cell.length_b   1.000
_cell.length_c   1.000
_cell.angle_alpha   90.00
_cell.angle_beta   90.00
_cell.angle_gamma   90.00
#
_symmetry.space_group_name_H-M   'P 1'
#
loop_
_entity.id
_entity.type
_entity.pdbx_description
1 polymer ?
#
loop_
_entity_poly.entity_id
_entity_poly.type
_entity_poly.pdbx_seq_one_letter_code
_entity_poly.pdbx_strand_id
1 'polypeptide(L)'
;MMKDDDWKLEFRKVWDRGVAAWKAGRRSARTMFAPEDVAFLAGIGCTPQELFDFVDDSLGWDDLDFDTVLAVTAIRRAYFLEVMHGQPTERVIPMSTLPAKSAAGGMGIAWAPASHRQGAHQGSAARWTRISCTAGGG
;
A
#
# COMPACT_ATOMS: atom_id res chain seq x y z
N MET A 1 22.94 -7.38 8.46
CA MET A 1 22.03 -6.70 9.40
C MET A 1 22.10 -5.22 9.08
N MET A 2 21.14 -4.67 8.33
CA MET A 2 20.98 -3.20 8.25
C MET A 2 20.60 -2.74 9.66
N LYS A 3 21.14 -1.63 10.16
CA LYS A 3 20.67 -1.10 11.45
C LYS A 3 19.19 -0.71 11.30
N ASP A 4 18.43 -0.79 12.39
CA ASP A 4 16.97 -0.56 12.36
C ASP A 4 16.54 0.82 11.83
N ASP A 5 17.47 1.78 11.73
CA ASP A 5 17.21 3.10 11.16
C ASP A 5 17.73 3.30 9.73
N ASP A 6 18.64 2.45 9.23
CA ASP A 6 19.24 2.61 7.89
C ASP A 6 18.18 2.47 6.79
N TRP A 7 17.23 1.55 6.96
CA TRP A 7 16.14 1.35 6.00
C TRP A 7 15.18 2.54 5.95
N LYS A 8 14.97 3.26 7.07
CA LYS A 8 14.09 4.44 7.12
C LYS A 8 14.68 5.58 6.30
N LEU A 9 16.00 5.78 6.40
CA LEU A 9 16.72 6.76 5.60
C LEU A 9 16.65 6.44 4.12
N GLU A 10 16.84 5.17 3.74
CA GLU A 10 16.72 4.80 2.33
C GLU A 10 15.28 4.90 1.83
N PHE A 11 14.30 4.49 2.64
CA PHE A 11 12.88 4.66 2.32
C PHE A 11 12.50 6.12 2.10
N ARG A 12 13.05 7.05 2.90
CA ARG A 12 12.89 8.49 2.67
C ARG A 12 13.42 8.92 1.30
N LYS A 13 14.60 8.45 0.90
CA LYS A 13 15.15 8.80 -0.43
C LYS A 13 14.30 8.25 -1.57
N VAL A 14 13.79 7.02 -1.44
CA VAL A 14 12.89 6.41 -2.44
C VAL A 14 11.58 7.18 -2.52
N TRP A 15 11.02 7.58 -1.37
CA TRP A 15 9.86 8.47 -1.30
C TRP A 15 10.11 9.80 -2.03
N ASP A 16 11.22 10.49 -1.72
CA ASP A 16 11.56 11.77 -2.34
C ASP A 16 11.73 11.64 -3.86
N ARG A 17 12.32 10.53 -4.34
CA ARG A 17 12.39 10.18 -5.77
C ARG A 17 11.00 9.96 -6.37
N GLY A 18 10.11 9.27 -5.66
CA GLY A 18 8.71 9.07 -6.05
C GLY A 18 7.93 10.38 -6.17
N VAL A 19 8.06 11.26 -5.18
CA VAL A 19 7.48 12.62 -5.18
C VAL A 19 8.00 13.43 -6.38
N ALA A 20 9.30 13.42 -6.63
CA ALA A 20 9.88 14.11 -7.79
C ALA A 20 9.35 13.56 -9.13
N ALA A 21 9.26 12.23 -9.26
CA ALA A 21 8.70 11.56 -10.43
C ALA A 21 7.22 11.90 -10.64
N TRP A 22 6.43 11.93 -9.57
CA TRP A 22 5.02 12.35 -9.62
C TRP A 22 4.91 13.83 -10.03
N LYS A 23 5.72 14.72 -9.47
CA LYS A 23 5.74 16.15 -9.89
C LYS A 23 6.15 16.30 -11.36
N ALA A 24 6.97 15.40 -11.89
CA ALA A 24 7.33 15.33 -13.30
C ALA A 24 6.26 14.65 -14.20
N GLY A 25 5.07 14.36 -13.67
CA GLY A 25 3.94 13.84 -14.45
C GLY A 25 3.85 12.31 -14.55
N ARG A 26 4.71 11.54 -13.87
CA ARG A 26 4.60 10.08 -13.86
C ARG A 26 3.43 9.64 -12.98
N ARG A 27 2.49 8.87 -13.54
CA ARG A 27 1.24 8.43 -12.88
C ARG A 27 1.11 6.89 -12.85
N SER A 28 2.22 6.18 -12.82
CA SER A 28 2.23 4.71 -12.72
C SER A 28 3.42 4.23 -11.91
N ALA A 29 3.19 3.25 -11.03
CA ALA A 29 4.24 2.55 -10.30
C ALA A 29 5.31 1.93 -11.22
N ARG A 30 4.94 1.53 -12.46
CA ARG A 30 5.86 0.94 -13.45
C ARG A 30 6.92 1.92 -13.96
N THR A 31 6.63 3.21 -13.94
CA THR A 31 7.52 4.26 -14.49
C THR A 31 8.08 5.19 -13.41
N MET A 32 7.56 5.09 -12.18
CA MET A 32 7.94 5.96 -11.08
C MET A 32 9.30 5.57 -10.45
N PHE A 33 9.58 4.28 -10.33
CA PHE A 33 10.69 3.77 -9.54
C PHE A 33 11.75 3.07 -10.40
N ALA A 34 13.01 3.26 -10.05
CA ALA A 34 14.12 2.56 -10.69
C ALA A 34 14.23 1.11 -10.18
N PRO A 35 14.91 0.20 -10.90
CA PRO A 35 15.05 -1.20 -10.46
C PRO A 35 15.63 -1.37 -9.05
N GLU A 36 16.57 -0.52 -8.67
CA GLU A 36 17.17 -0.47 -7.33
C GLU A 36 16.15 -0.08 -6.24
N ASP A 37 15.25 0.85 -6.55
CA ASP A 37 14.15 1.23 -5.65
C ASP A 37 13.22 0.04 -5.46
N VAL A 38 12.85 -0.64 -6.55
CA VAL A 38 11.96 -1.81 -6.52
C VAL A 38 12.58 -2.94 -5.67
N ALA A 39 13.87 -3.21 -5.84
CA ALA A 39 14.57 -4.23 -5.06
C ALA A 39 14.63 -3.87 -3.57
N PHE A 40 14.90 -2.60 -3.24
CA PHE A 40 14.87 -2.12 -1.87
C PHE A 40 13.47 -2.26 -1.24
N LEU A 41 12.42 -1.82 -1.95
CA LEU A 41 11.04 -1.90 -1.47
C LEU A 41 10.62 -3.35 -1.18
N ALA A 42 10.97 -4.27 -2.09
CA ALA A 42 10.71 -5.69 -1.89
C ALA A 42 11.40 -6.23 -0.63
N GLY A 43 12.63 -5.78 -0.34
CA GLY A 43 13.38 -6.17 0.86
C GLY A 43 12.75 -5.72 2.19
N ILE A 44 11.88 -4.71 2.17
CA ILE A 44 11.15 -4.24 3.36
C ILE A 44 9.67 -4.65 3.37
N GLY A 45 9.23 -5.47 2.42
CA GLY A 45 7.83 -5.89 2.31
C GLY A 45 6.88 -4.82 1.77
N CYS A 46 7.40 -3.83 1.02
CA CYS A 46 6.62 -2.81 0.34
C CYS A 46 6.63 -3.06 -1.18
N THR A 47 5.49 -2.97 -1.84
CA THR A 47 5.44 -3.04 -3.30
C THR A 47 5.56 -1.66 -3.94
N PRO A 48 6.06 -1.56 -5.19
CA PRO A 48 6.06 -0.30 -5.93
C PRO A 48 4.66 0.31 -6.09
N GLN A 49 3.61 -0.53 -6.15
CA GLN A 49 2.23 -0.04 -6.22
C GLN A 49 1.81 0.62 -4.91
N GLU A 50 2.13 0.04 -3.76
CA GLU A 50 1.81 0.66 -2.46
C GLU A 50 2.50 2.00 -2.28
N LEU A 51 3.81 2.10 -2.59
CA LEU A 51 4.51 3.38 -2.49
C LEU A 51 3.97 4.41 -3.48
N PHE A 52 3.62 3.99 -4.70
CA PHE A 52 2.94 4.86 -5.66
C PHE A 52 1.63 5.41 -5.10
N ASP A 53 0.78 4.55 -4.54
CA ASP A 53 -0.52 4.94 -3.97
C ASP A 53 -0.33 5.96 -2.83
N PHE A 54 0.68 5.78 -1.96
CA PHE A 54 0.99 6.74 -0.91
C PHE A 54 1.42 8.11 -1.45
N VAL A 55 2.28 8.13 -2.48
CA VAL A 55 2.71 9.37 -3.13
C VAL A 55 1.54 10.06 -3.84
N ASP A 56 0.68 9.28 -4.51
CA ASP A 56 -0.49 9.79 -5.22
C ASP A 56 -1.54 10.37 -4.27
N ASP A 57 -1.82 9.69 -3.16
CA ASP A 57 -2.74 10.19 -2.12
C ASP A 57 -2.16 11.44 -1.40
N SER A 58 -0.84 11.46 -1.15
CA SER A 58 -0.14 12.60 -0.55
C SER A 58 -0.19 13.86 -1.44
N LEU A 59 0.11 13.73 -2.73
CA LEU A 59 0.19 14.90 -3.63
C LEU A 59 -1.11 15.24 -4.34
N GLY A 60 -2.00 14.26 -4.51
CA GLY A 60 -3.29 14.43 -5.16
C GLY A 60 -4.35 15.02 -4.23
N TRP A 61 -4.28 14.69 -2.94
CA TRP A 61 -5.33 15.01 -1.96
C TRP A 61 -4.82 15.63 -0.65
N ASP A 62 -3.50 15.68 -0.43
CA ASP A 62 -2.89 16.14 0.84
C ASP A 62 -3.36 15.32 2.05
N ASP A 63 -3.81 14.08 1.81
CA ASP A 63 -4.45 13.20 2.80
C ASP A 63 -3.42 12.40 3.62
N LEU A 64 -2.15 12.35 3.19
CA LEU A 64 -1.10 11.53 3.80
C LEU A 64 0.25 12.26 3.80
N ASP A 65 0.89 12.33 4.97
CA ASP A 65 2.27 12.79 5.11
C ASP A 65 3.28 11.62 5.16
N PHE A 66 4.55 11.95 5.01
CA PHE A 66 5.62 10.95 5.02
C PHE A 66 5.72 10.21 6.36
N ASP A 67 5.48 10.88 7.48
CA ASP A 67 5.62 10.27 8.81
C ASP A 67 4.56 9.18 9.03
N THR A 68 3.34 9.43 8.58
CA THR A 68 2.25 8.44 8.55
C THR A 68 2.60 7.27 7.63
N VAL A 69 3.09 7.55 6.43
CA VAL A 69 3.51 6.51 5.46
C VAL A 69 4.64 5.65 6.03
N LEU A 70 5.62 6.27 6.68
CA LEU A 70 6.74 5.59 7.32
C LEU A 70 6.25 4.70 8.48
N ALA A 71 5.34 5.21 9.31
CA ALA A 71 4.78 4.46 10.44
C ALA A 71 4.02 3.21 9.97
N VAL A 72 3.15 3.34 8.95
CA VAL A 72 2.43 2.18 8.42
C VAL A 72 3.39 1.19 7.74
N THR A 73 4.38 1.70 7.01
CA THR A 73 5.40 0.84 6.38
C THR A 73 6.23 0.11 7.43
N ALA A 74 6.55 0.73 8.58
CA ALA A 74 7.25 0.08 9.68
C ALA A 74 6.44 -1.09 10.26
N ILE A 75 5.14 -0.93 10.46
CA ILE A 75 4.24 -2.00 10.92
C ILE A 75 4.20 -3.15 9.91
N ARG A 76 4.04 -2.83 8.61
CA ARG A 76 4.02 -3.84 7.54
C ARG A 76 5.35 -4.57 7.43
N ARG A 77 6.46 -3.86 7.54
CA ARG A 77 7.81 -4.43 7.53
C ARG A 77 8.02 -5.38 8.71
N ALA A 78 7.60 -4.99 9.91
CA ALA A 78 7.68 -5.86 11.09
C ALA A 78 6.90 -7.16 10.86
N TYR A 79 5.65 -7.07 10.39
CA TYR A 79 4.85 -8.24 10.04
C TYR A 79 5.50 -9.10 8.94
N PHE A 80 6.03 -8.47 7.89
CA PHE A 80 6.73 -9.15 6.79
C PHE A 80 7.93 -9.95 7.28
N LEU A 81 8.73 -9.40 8.20
CA LEU A 81 9.93 -10.07 8.71
C LEU A 81 9.62 -11.09 9.80
N GLU A 82 8.72 -10.76 10.73
CA GLU A 82 8.46 -11.56 11.93
C GLU A 82 7.46 -12.68 11.67
N VAL A 83 6.38 -12.39 10.94
CA VAL A 83 5.28 -13.33 10.70
C VAL A 83 5.41 -14.03 9.34
N MET A 84 5.82 -13.29 8.30
CA MET A 84 5.96 -13.83 6.95
C MET A 84 7.38 -14.31 6.63
N HIS A 85 8.33 -14.18 7.58
CA HIS A 85 9.72 -14.62 7.42
C HIS A 85 10.42 -14.07 6.16
N GLY A 86 10.07 -12.84 5.76
CA GLY A 86 10.59 -12.19 4.57
C GLY A 86 10.10 -12.78 3.24
N GLN A 87 9.07 -13.63 3.27
CA GLN A 87 8.51 -14.27 2.07
C GLN A 87 7.13 -13.68 1.77
N PRO A 88 6.96 -12.94 0.66
CA PRO A 88 5.64 -12.47 0.26
C PRO A 88 4.73 -13.65 -0.07
N THR A 89 3.44 -13.53 0.24
CA THR A 89 2.47 -14.57 -0.11
C THR A 89 2.26 -14.61 -1.62
N GLU A 90 2.38 -15.79 -2.24
CA GLU A 90 2.09 -15.98 -3.68
C GLU A 90 0.60 -15.83 -4.03
N ARG A 91 -0.27 -15.87 -3.03
CA ARG A 91 -1.73 -15.83 -3.20
C ARG A 91 -2.21 -14.41 -3.48
N VAL A 92 -2.28 -14.04 -4.76
CA VAL A 92 -3.03 -12.88 -5.22
C VAL A 92 -4.49 -13.28 -5.43
N ILE A 93 -5.40 -12.74 -4.62
CA ILE A 93 -6.84 -12.96 -4.79
C ILE A 93 -7.35 -11.97 -5.85
N PRO A 94 -7.86 -12.43 -7.01
CA PRO A 94 -8.39 -11.54 -8.02
C PRO A 94 -9.64 -10.85 -7.48
N MET A 95 -9.82 -9.58 -7.83
CA MET A 95 -10.96 -8.77 -7.35
C MET A 95 -12.32 -9.42 -7.67
N SER A 96 -12.40 -10.18 -8.76
CA SER A 96 -13.60 -10.96 -9.14
C SER A 96 -13.98 -12.09 -8.18
N THR A 97 -13.08 -12.50 -7.29
CA THR A 97 -13.35 -13.51 -6.24
C THR A 97 -13.75 -12.91 -4.90
N LEU A 98 -13.71 -11.58 -4.78
CA LEU A 98 -14.33 -10.89 -3.65
C LEU A 98 -15.85 -10.82 -3.88
N PRO A 99 -16.67 -10.94 -2.83
CA PRO A 99 -18.12 -10.86 -2.97
C PRO A 99 -18.55 -9.54 -3.59
N ALA A 100 -19.53 -9.62 -4.50
CA ALA A 100 -20.11 -8.44 -5.12
C ALA A 100 -20.81 -7.56 -4.07
N LYS A 101 -20.81 -6.24 -4.30
CA LYS A 101 -21.42 -5.21 -3.45
C LYS A 101 -22.85 -5.53 -2.95
N SER A 102 -23.63 -6.27 -3.74
CA SER A 102 -25.02 -6.65 -3.47
C SER A 102 -25.18 -7.96 -2.69
N ALA A 103 -24.11 -8.75 -2.57
CA ALA A 103 -24.10 -9.90 -1.69
C ALA A 103 -23.86 -9.37 -0.28
N ALA A 104 -24.93 -9.05 0.43
CA ALA A 104 -24.89 -8.86 1.88
C ALA A 104 -24.18 -10.08 2.48
N GLY A 105 -22.93 -9.90 2.91
CA GLY A 105 -22.21 -10.93 3.65
C GLY A 105 -23.02 -11.22 4.91
N GLY A 106 -23.28 -12.50 5.19
CA GLY A 106 -24.15 -12.99 6.27
C GLY A 106 -23.69 -12.65 7.69
N MET A 107 -22.94 -11.57 7.89
CA MET A 107 -22.40 -11.09 9.16
C MET A 107 -22.58 -9.57 9.26
N GLY A 108 -23.80 -9.04 9.11
CA GLY A 108 -24.30 -7.77 9.69
C GLY A 108 -23.49 -6.46 9.54
N ILE A 109 -22.36 -6.43 8.82
CA ILE A 109 -21.50 -5.27 8.67
C ILE A 109 -21.77 -4.69 7.29
N ALA A 110 -22.37 -3.51 7.25
CA ALA A 110 -22.54 -2.76 6.02
C ALA A 110 -21.15 -2.40 5.47
N TRP A 111 -20.77 -2.98 4.33
CA TRP A 111 -19.51 -2.72 3.67
C TRP A 111 -19.52 -1.30 3.05
N ALA A 112 -18.46 -0.51 3.27
CA ALA A 112 -18.34 0.85 2.73
C ALA A 112 -18.21 0.87 1.19
N PRO A 113 -18.91 1.75 0.46
CA PRO A 113 -19.13 1.61 -0.98
C PRO A 113 -17.84 1.70 -1.80
N ALA A 114 -17.61 0.71 -2.68
CA ALA A 114 -16.75 0.89 -3.85
C ALA A 114 -17.47 1.78 -4.89
N SER A 115 -16.82 2.88 -5.28
CA SER A 115 -17.29 3.82 -6.30
C SER A 115 -17.17 3.19 -7.69
N HIS A 116 -18.31 2.91 -8.33
CA HIS A 116 -18.38 2.82 -9.77
C HIS A 116 -18.74 4.22 -10.32
N ARG A 117 -17.88 4.73 -11.20
CA ARG A 117 -18.18 5.71 -12.27
C ARG A 117 -18.26 7.21 -11.89
N GLN A 118 -17.56 8.02 -12.69
CA GLN A 118 -17.76 9.45 -13.00
C GLN A 118 -17.89 10.45 -11.83
N GLY A 119 -16.97 11.42 -11.84
CA GLY A 119 -17.00 12.76 -11.23
C GLY A 119 -18.05 13.05 -10.16
N ALA A 120 -17.58 13.19 -8.92
CA ALA A 120 -17.81 14.35 -8.04
C ALA A 120 -17.35 13.98 -6.63
N HIS A 121 -16.53 14.86 -6.05
CA HIS A 121 -16.33 15.10 -4.61
C HIS A 121 -16.67 13.96 -3.63
N GLN A 122 -15.65 13.40 -2.97
CA GLN A 122 -15.61 13.11 -1.53
C GLN A 122 -14.25 12.47 -1.17
N GLY A 123 -13.60 13.03 -0.13
CA GLY A 123 -12.30 12.59 0.39
C GLY A 123 -12.33 11.11 0.79
N SER A 124 -11.27 10.40 0.42
CA SER A 124 -11.22 8.94 0.46
C SER A 124 -10.34 8.47 1.61
N ALA A 125 -10.94 8.36 2.80
CA ALA A 125 -10.37 7.62 3.93
C ALA A 125 -10.36 6.08 3.72
N ALA A 126 -10.33 5.60 2.48
CA ALA A 126 -10.62 4.20 2.15
C ALA A 126 -9.62 3.61 1.13
N ARG A 127 -8.31 3.69 1.42
CA ARG A 127 -7.29 2.90 0.70
C ARG A 127 -6.47 1.97 1.60
N TRP A 128 -6.80 1.92 2.89
CA TRP A 128 -6.08 1.15 3.90
C TRP A 128 -6.87 -0.08 4.34
N THR A 129 -6.97 -1.10 3.50
CA THR A 129 -7.25 -2.46 4.00
C THR A 129 -6.73 -3.51 3.02
N ARG A 130 -5.43 -3.78 3.12
CA ARG A 130 -4.86 -5.06 2.71
C ARG A 130 -4.09 -5.62 3.89
N ILE A 131 -4.82 -6.18 4.84
CA ILE A 131 -4.29 -7.09 5.86
C ILE A 131 -5.27 -8.26 5.90
N SER A 132 -4.87 -9.39 5.33
CA SER A 132 -5.60 -10.64 5.40
C SER A 132 -5.26 -11.33 6.73
N CYS A 133 -6.18 -11.27 7.70
CA CYS A 133 -6.26 -12.25 8.77
C CYS A 133 -7.40 -13.22 8.44
N THR A 134 -7.08 -14.48 8.16
CA THR A 134 -8.05 -15.57 8.37
C THR A 134 -7.53 -16.42 9.52
N ALA A 135 -8.13 -16.23 10.70
CA ALA A 135 -8.02 -17.17 11.79
C ALA A 135 -8.60 -18.51 11.33
N GLY A 136 -7.79 -19.57 11.43
CA GLY A 136 -8.25 -20.94 11.27
C GLY A 136 -8.86 -21.49 12.56
N GLY A 137 -9.73 -22.49 12.39
CA GLY A 137 -10.30 -23.33 13.44
C GLY A 137 -11.81 -23.34 13.36
N GLY A 138 -12.51 -24.47 13.22
CA GLY A 138 -12.13 -25.88 13.17
C GLY A 138 -13.41 -26.67 12.93
#